data_AF-A0A9E5GRR6-F1
#
_entry.id   AF-A0A9E5GRR6-F1
#
_cell.length_a   1.000
_cell.length_b   1.000
_cell.length_c   1.000
_cell.angle_alpha   90.00
_cell.angle_beta   90.00
_cell.angle_gamma   90.00
#
_symmetry.space_group_name_H-M   'P 1'
#
loop_
_entity.id
_entity.type
_entity.pdbx_description
1 polymer ?
#
loop_
_entity_poly.entity_id
_entity_poly.type
_entity_poly.pdbx_seq_one_letter_code
_entity_poly.pdbx_strand_id
1 'polypeptide(L)'
;MNYDIKDIKLAASGKQLIEWAEREMRVLRLIKKRFEKEKPLKGATLAACLHVTSETANLMRTLKAGGADVYLAASNPLSTNDAVAAGLVKEYGIPTFAIKGEDNKTYFKHLNAVLDAKPNMTMDDGADLVSILHTTRKELLAGVVGSNEETTTGVIRLRAMEKDKALKIPVLAVNDNLTKHLFDNQYGTGQSTLDGVIRATNILLAGRNFVVVGYGWCGRGLAKRASGMGAHTIVCEVDPIKALEANMDGFRVMPLMEAITIADVVVTVTGDKHVIDEAHLKVAKDGVILANSGHFDVEINKVALKKLSKSVRTVRPFVEEFTLANSSSKSKFKKIY
;
A
#
# COMPACT_ATOMS: atom_id res chain seq x y z
N MET A 1 -24.72 -5.60 15.40
CA MET A 1 -23.69 -5.64 14.35
C MET A 1 -22.35 -5.85 15.02
N ASN A 2 -21.58 -6.87 14.64
CA ASN A 2 -20.23 -7.10 15.21
C ASN A 2 -19.20 -6.21 14.49
N TYR A 3 -18.22 -5.66 15.21
CA TYR A 3 -17.16 -4.81 14.68
C TYR A 3 -15.99 -4.73 15.69
N ASP A 4 -14.81 -4.32 15.24
CA ASP A 4 -13.64 -4.06 16.11
C ASP A 4 -12.89 -2.84 15.57
N ILE A 5 -13.05 -1.70 16.24
CA ILE A 5 -12.49 -0.40 15.84
C ILE A 5 -11.95 0.33 17.07
N LYS A 6 -11.09 1.32 16.85
CA LYS A 6 -10.41 2.03 17.93
C LYS A 6 -11.33 2.87 18.82
N ASP A 7 -12.15 3.73 18.23
CA ASP A 7 -13.07 4.60 18.97
C ASP A 7 -14.28 5.00 18.12
N ILE A 8 -15.46 4.50 18.52
CA ILE A 8 -16.74 4.78 17.85
C ILE A 8 -17.16 6.26 17.93
N LYS A 9 -16.61 7.03 18.88
CA LYS A 9 -16.93 8.47 19.03
C LYS A 9 -16.39 9.30 17.86
N LEU A 10 -15.42 8.78 17.10
CA LEU A 10 -14.86 9.43 15.91
C LEU A 10 -15.79 9.38 14.68
N ALA A 11 -16.94 8.72 14.78
CA ALA A 11 -17.82 8.49 13.63
C ALA A 11 -18.28 9.76 12.90
N ALA A 12 -18.57 10.84 13.64
CA ALA A 12 -19.05 12.08 13.04
C ALA A 12 -17.97 12.75 12.16
N SER A 13 -16.72 12.80 12.62
CA SER A 13 -15.61 13.28 11.79
C SER A 13 -15.29 12.29 10.66
N GLY A 14 -15.40 10.99 10.92
CA GLY A 14 -15.33 9.94 9.91
C GLY A 14 -16.28 10.17 8.73
N LYS A 15 -17.55 10.43 9.02
CA LYS A 15 -18.56 10.76 8.01
C LYS A 15 -18.16 11.96 7.16
N GLN A 16 -17.68 13.03 7.78
CA GLN A 16 -17.24 14.22 7.06
C GLN A 16 -16.08 13.90 6.10
N LEU A 17 -15.10 13.09 6.53
CA LEU A 17 -13.99 12.64 5.68
C LEU A 17 -14.46 11.79 4.50
N ILE A 18 -15.40 10.86 4.75
CA ILE A 18 -15.97 9.98 3.73
C ILE A 18 -16.75 10.79 2.69
N GLU A 19 -17.61 11.70 3.14
CA GLU A 19 -18.43 12.55 2.26
C GLU A 19 -17.58 13.56 1.48
N TRP A 20 -16.48 14.04 2.06
CA TRP A 20 -15.51 14.87 1.36
C TRP A 20 -14.89 14.13 0.19
N ALA A 21 -14.37 12.91 0.42
CA ALA A 21 -13.77 12.09 -0.64
C ALA A 21 -14.79 11.72 -1.73
N GLU A 22 -16.05 11.47 -1.35
CA GLU A 22 -17.13 11.12 -2.30
C GLU A 22 -17.29 12.15 -3.42
N ARG A 23 -16.93 13.43 -3.18
CA ARG A 23 -17.02 14.53 -4.16
C ARG A 23 -16.14 14.32 -5.39
N GLU A 24 -14.95 13.77 -5.19
CA GLU A 24 -13.99 13.53 -6.27
C GLU A 24 -14.17 12.14 -6.92
N MET A 25 -14.92 11.23 -6.28
CA MET A 25 -15.18 9.87 -6.77
C MET A 25 -16.39 9.79 -7.73
N ARG A 26 -16.36 10.59 -8.80
CA ARG A 26 -17.52 10.77 -9.72
C ARG A 26 -18.03 9.47 -10.33
N VAL A 27 -17.13 8.59 -10.77
CA VAL A 27 -17.51 7.29 -11.38
C VAL A 27 -18.20 6.39 -10.36
N LEU A 28 -17.63 6.26 -9.17
CA LEU A 28 -18.20 5.44 -8.12
C LEU A 28 -19.57 5.95 -7.67
N ARG A 29 -19.76 7.28 -7.64
CA ARG A 29 -21.07 7.90 -7.39
C ARG A 29 -22.11 7.56 -8.46
N LEU A 30 -21.72 7.53 -9.74
CA LEU A 30 -22.61 7.10 -10.82
C LEU A 30 -23.01 5.63 -10.65
N ILE A 31 -22.05 4.76 -10.33
CA ILE A 31 -22.30 3.34 -10.05
C ILE A 31 -23.23 3.18 -8.86
N LYS A 32 -22.99 3.89 -7.76
CA LYS A 32 -23.84 3.89 -6.56
C LYS A 32 -25.29 4.27 -6.88
N LYS A 33 -25.52 5.37 -7.61
CA LYS A 33 -26.87 5.79 -8.03
C LYS A 33 -27.59 4.73 -8.86
N ARG A 34 -26.87 4.00 -9.70
CA ARG A 34 -27.42 2.86 -10.47
C ARG A 34 -27.72 1.68 -9.53
N PHE A 35 -26.78 1.32 -8.69
CA PHE A 35 -26.86 0.21 -7.74
C PHE A 35 -27.99 0.38 -6.71
N GLU A 36 -28.28 1.62 -6.29
CA GLU A 36 -29.42 1.94 -5.43
C GLU A 36 -30.77 1.53 -6.04
N LYS A 37 -30.89 1.57 -7.38
CA LYS A 37 -32.10 1.19 -8.11
C LYS A 37 -32.11 -0.29 -8.45
N GLU A 38 -31.02 -0.80 -9.01
CA GLU A 38 -30.94 -2.14 -9.58
C GLU A 38 -30.72 -3.24 -8.52
N LYS A 39 -30.10 -2.88 -7.39
CA LYS A 39 -29.68 -3.82 -6.33
C LYS A 39 -29.00 -5.09 -6.88
N PRO A 40 -27.97 -4.96 -7.76
CA PRO A 40 -27.41 -6.11 -8.47
C PRO A 40 -26.65 -7.09 -7.56
N LEU A 41 -26.34 -6.70 -6.33
CA LEU A 41 -25.63 -7.50 -5.35
C LEU A 41 -26.55 -8.01 -4.22
N LYS A 42 -27.88 -7.96 -4.41
CA LYS A 42 -28.84 -8.43 -3.41
C LYS A 42 -28.59 -9.91 -3.08
N GLY A 43 -28.37 -10.20 -1.80
CA GLY A 43 -28.07 -11.55 -1.30
C GLY A 43 -26.61 -11.95 -1.39
N ALA A 44 -25.74 -11.08 -1.91
CA ALA A 44 -24.30 -11.28 -1.83
C ALA A 44 -23.79 -10.92 -0.43
N THR A 45 -22.90 -11.75 0.10
CA THR A 45 -22.15 -11.48 1.33
C THR A 45 -20.69 -11.33 0.93
N LEU A 46 -20.13 -10.14 1.12
CA LEU A 46 -18.82 -9.76 0.65
C LEU A 46 -17.89 -9.48 1.83
N ALA A 47 -16.75 -10.17 1.86
CA ALA A 47 -15.65 -9.85 2.76
C ALA A 47 -14.53 -9.14 1.98
N ALA A 48 -14.18 -7.94 2.39
CA ALA A 48 -13.13 -7.12 1.80
C ALA A 48 -11.94 -7.00 2.75
N CYS A 49 -10.73 -7.15 2.23
CA CYS A 49 -9.47 -6.85 2.90
C CYS A 49 -8.75 -5.79 2.08
N LEU A 50 -8.87 -4.53 2.50
CA LEU A 50 -8.40 -3.35 1.77
C LEU A 50 -7.87 -2.31 2.76
N HIS A 51 -7.14 -1.31 2.28
CA HIS A 51 -6.79 -0.15 3.10
C HIS A 51 -8.06 0.56 3.60
N VAL A 52 -8.21 0.77 4.92
CA VAL A 52 -9.42 1.42 5.48
C VAL A 52 -9.29 2.94 5.44
N THR A 53 -9.61 3.50 4.27
CA THR A 53 -9.56 4.95 3.96
C THR A 53 -10.93 5.49 3.54
N SER A 54 -11.04 6.81 3.37
CA SER A 54 -12.27 7.47 2.92
C SER A 54 -12.72 6.98 1.54
N GLU A 55 -11.77 6.64 0.66
CA GLU A 55 -12.00 6.11 -0.67
C GLU A 55 -12.61 4.70 -0.59
N THR A 56 -12.00 3.81 0.20
CA THR A 56 -12.54 2.46 0.46
C THR A 56 -13.90 2.52 1.12
N ALA A 57 -14.12 3.46 2.05
CA ALA A 57 -15.42 3.63 2.67
C ALA A 57 -16.52 3.97 1.65
N ASN A 58 -16.20 4.78 0.63
CA ASN A 58 -17.12 5.05 -0.47
C ASN A 58 -17.36 3.83 -1.37
N LEU A 59 -16.35 2.97 -1.56
CA LEU A 59 -16.52 1.69 -2.24
C LEU A 59 -17.48 0.79 -1.46
N MET A 60 -17.26 0.61 -0.16
CA MET A 60 -18.14 -0.21 0.70
C MET A 60 -19.58 0.30 0.70
N ARG A 61 -19.76 1.64 0.79
CA ARG A 61 -21.09 2.28 0.68
C ARG A 61 -21.76 1.99 -0.65
N THR A 62 -21.00 1.94 -1.74
CA THR A 62 -21.50 1.63 -3.08
C THR A 62 -21.93 0.17 -3.21
N LEU A 63 -21.12 -0.76 -2.70
CA LEU A 63 -21.43 -2.19 -2.68
C LEU A 63 -22.69 -2.47 -1.84
N LYS A 64 -22.76 -1.89 -0.63
CA LYS A 64 -23.96 -1.97 0.23
C LYS A 64 -25.19 -1.35 -0.44
N ALA A 65 -25.02 -0.22 -1.14
CA ALA A 65 -26.09 0.37 -1.92
C ALA A 65 -26.59 -0.55 -3.05
N GLY A 66 -25.72 -1.42 -3.57
CA GLY A 66 -26.07 -2.50 -4.50
C GLY A 66 -26.79 -3.69 -3.86
N GLY A 67 -27.00 -3.71 -2.54
CA GLY A 67 -27.72 -4.77 -1.84
C GLY A 67 -26.84 -5.86 -1.21
N ALA A 68 -25.51 -5.69 -1.24
CA ALA A 68 -24.59 -6.62 -0.59
C ALA A 68 -24.54 -6.41 0.93
N ASP A 69 -24.36 -7.50 1.67
CA ASP A 69 -23.89 -7.49 3.05
C ASP A 69 -22.37 -7.44 3.07
N VAL A 70 -21.81 -6.28 3.41
CA VAL A 70 -20.38 -5.97 3.25
C VAL A 70 -19.67 -5.97 4.59
N TYR A 71 -18.54 -6.66 4.68
CA TYR A 71 -17.65 -6.74 5.84
C TYR A 71 -16.26 -6.29 5.42
N LEU A 72 -15.63 -5.41 6.20
CA LEU A 72 -14.34 -4.82 5.87
C LEU A 72 -13.29 -5.12 6.95
N ALA A 73 -12.12 -5.58 6.53
CA ALA A 73 -10.90 -5.63 7.32
C ALA A 73 -9.78 -4.84 6.64
N ALA A 74 -8.77 -4.44 7.42
CA ALA A 74 -7.60 -3.75 6.89
C ALA A 74 -6.66 -4.72 6.15
N SER A 75 -6.12 -4.31 5.00
CA SER A 75 -5.01 -5.01 4.32
C SER A 75 -3.64 -4.66 4.90
N ASN A 76 -3.53 -3.54 5.61
CA ASN A 76 -2.28 -3.10 6.23
C ASN A 76 -2.54 -2.40 7.58
N PRO A 77 -1.84 -2.81 8.67
CA PRO A 77 -2.02 -2.24 10.00
C PRO A 77 -1.86 -0.71 10.09
N LEU A 78 -1.02 -0.10 9.27
CA LEU A 78 -0.71 1.34 9.35
C LEU A 78 -1.64 2.21 8.50
N SER A 79 -2.41 1.59 7.59
CA SER A 79 -3.20 2.30 6.58
C SER A 79 -4.56 2.78 7.09
N THR A 80 -5.06 2.20 8.17
CA THR A 80 -6.39 2.51 8.72
C THR A 80 -6.49 3.98 9.14
N ASN A 81 -7.57 4.63 8.73
CA ASN A 81 -8.04 5.87 9.34
C ASN A 81 -9.14 5.55 10.36
N ASP A 82 -8.79 5.64 11.65
CA ASP A 82 -9.68 5.25 12.76
C ASP A 82 -11.03 6.01 12.74
N ALA A 83 -11.04 7.27 12.31
CA ALA A 83 -12.28 8.04 12.20
C ALA A 83 -13.16 7.51 11.08
N VAL A 84 -12.58 7.18 9.92
CA VAL A 84 -13.31 6.57 8.79
C VAL A 84 -13.88 5.21 9.17
N ALA A 85 -13.11 4.35 9.86
CA ALA A 85 -13.59 3.07 10.36
C ALA A 85 -14.80 3.26 11.30
N ALA A 86 -14.73 4.23 12.22
CA ALA A 86 -15.87 4.59 13.07
C ALA A 86 -17.09 5.10 12.28
N GLY A 87 -16.87 5.90 11.24
CA GLY A 87 -17.91 6.40 10.35
C GLY A 87 -18.63 5.28 9.60
N LEU A 88 -17.88 4.33 9.05
CA LEU A 88 -18.44 3.13 8.41
C LEU A 88 -19.36 2.34 9.34
N VAL A 89 -18.91 2.13 10.59
CA VAL A 89 -19.67 1.37 11.58
C VAL A 89 -20.93 2.11 12.02
N LYS A 90 -20.79 3.33 12.54
CA LYS A 90 -21.91 4.04 13.21
C LYS A 90 -22.88 4.68 12.24
N GLU A 91 -22.37 5.32 11.19
CA GLU A 91 -23.17 6.19 10.31
C GLU A 91 -23.71 5.43 9.10
N TYR A 92 -22.99 4.40 8.66
CA TYR A 92 -23.35 3.62 7.47
C TYR A 92 -23.69 2.15 7.78
N GLY A 93 -23.52 1.69 9.02
CA GLY A 93 -23.86 0.34 9.44
C GLY A 93 -23.10 -0.75 8.68
N ILE A 94 -21.81 -0.54 8.42
CA ILE A 94 -20.93 -1.49 7.73
C ILE A 94 -19.97 -2.08 8.77
N PRO A 95 -20.05 -3.39 9.06
CA PRO A 95 -19.09 -4.10 9.91
C PRO A 95 -17.65 -3.84 9.46
N THR A 96 -16.84 -3.28 10.35
CA THR A 96 -15.44 -2.96 10.07
C THR A 96 -14.57 -3.48 11.21
N PHE A 97 -13.48 -4.15 10.86
CA PHE A 97 -12.49 -4.75 11.75
C PHE A 97 -11.12 -4.20 11.36
N ALA A 98 -10.77 -3.05 11.92
CA ALA A 98 -9.55 -2.35 11.56
C ALA A 98 -9.17 -1.31 12.62
N ILE A 99 -7.92 -1.35 13.07
CA ILE A 99 -7.35 -0.38 14.00
C ILE A 99 -5.99 0.11 13.47
N LYS A 100 -5.77 1.42 13.44
CA LYS A 100 -4.46 1.96 13.04
C LYS A 100 -3.38 1.54 14.02
N GLY A 101 -2.34 0.88 13.50
CA GLY A 101 -1.19 0.39 14.26
C GLY A 101 -1.44 -0.92 14.99
N GLU A 102 -2.39 -1.75 14.51
CA GLU A 102 -2.66 -3.05 15.09
C GLU A 102 -1.47 -4.03 14.97
N ASP A 103 -1.41 -4.99 15.89
CA ASP A 103 -0.41 -6.05 15.85
C ASP A 103 -0.82 -7.21 14.92
N ASN A 104 0.12 -8.09 14.58
CA ASN A 104 -0.13 -9.23 13.71
C ASN A 104 -1.26 -10.14 14.22
N LYS A 105 -1.39 -10.30 15.55
CA LYS A 105 -2.43 -11.15 16.13
C LYS A 105 -3.82 -10.55 15.89
N THR A 106 -3.95 -9.25 16.09
CA THR A 106 -5.17 -8.49 15.87
C THR A 106 -5.53 -8.45 14.39
N TYR A 107 -4.54 -8.21 13.52
CA TYR A 107 -4.69 -8.25 12.07
C TYR A 107 -5.33 -9.58 11.59
N PHE A 108 -4.73 -10.73 11.94
CA PHE A 108 -5.29 -12.03 11.54
C PHE A 108 -6.63 -12.34 12.23
N LYS A 109 -6.86 -11.84 13.45
CA LYS A 109 -8.18 -11.93 14.10
C LYS A 109 -9.24 -11.17 13.29
N HIS A 110 -8.92 -9.98 12.77
CA HIS A 110 -9.82 -9.17 11.95
C HIS A 110 -10.13 -9.83 10.60
N LEU A 111 -9.12 -10.40 9.94
CA LEU A 111 -9.33 -11.18 8.70
C LEU A 111 -10.26 -12.39 8.94
N ASN A 112 -10.09 -13.10 10.05
CA ASN A 112 -11.00 -14.20 10.40
C ASN A 112 -12.41 -13.72 10.73
N ALA A 113 -12.55 -12.56 11.38
CA ALA A 113 -13.85 -12.00 11.73
C ALA A 113 -14.70 -11.65 10.50
N VAL A 114 -14.10 -11.15 9.41
CA VAL A 114 -14.84 -10.93 8.16
C VAL A 114 -15.20 -12.23 7.44
N LEU A 115 -14.37 -13.28 7.57
CA LEU A 115 -14.65 -14.62 7.04
C LEU A 115 -15.73 -15.36 7.84
N ASP A 116 -15.91 -15.06 9.13
CA ASP A 116 -16.97 -15.64 9.97
C ASP A 116 -18.38 -15.26 9.50
N ALA A 117 -18.50 -14.20 8.70
CA ALA A 117 -19.73 -13.85 7.98
C ALA A 117 -20.11 -14.86 6.88
N LYS A 118 -19.24 -15.85 6.59
CA LYS A 118 -19.39 -16.85 5.52
C LYS A 118 -19.64 -16.18 4.16
N PRO A 119 -18.71 -15.32 3.71
CA PRO A 119 -18.87 -14.57 2.47
C PRO A 119 -18.99 -15.51 1.27
N ASN A 120 -19.81 -15.12 0.30
CA ASN A 120 -19.83 -15.77 -1.01
C ASN A 120 -18.91 -15.07 -2.02
N MET A 121 -18.43 -13.86 -1.74
CA MET A 121 -17.42 -13.17 -2.53
C MET A 121 -16.34 -12.56 -1.63
N THR A 122 -15.10 -12.55 -2.09
CA THR A 122 -14.03 -11.76 -1.45
C THR A 122 -13.47 -10.67 -2.37
N MET A 123 -12.83 -9.68 -1.77
CA MET A 123 -12.17 -8.57 -2.43
C MET A 123 -10.87 -8.31 -1.68
N ASP A 124 -9.73 -8.50 -2.35
CA ASP A 124 -8.41 -8.46 -1.72
C ASP A 124 -7.50 -7.38 -2.33
N ASP A 125 -6.72 -6.77 -1.43
CA ASP A 125 -5.49 -6.03 -1.70
C ASP A 125 -4.36 -6.82 -1.03
N GLY A 126 -3.61 -7.59 -1.83
CA GLY A 126 -2.47 -8.40 -1.37
C GLY A 126 -2.76 -9.90 -1.23
N ALA A 127 -3.98 -10.36 -1.52
CA ALA A 127 -4.45 -11.75 -1.56
C ALA A 127 -4.53 -12.48 -0.21
N ASP A 128 -4.69 -11.76 0.91
CA ASP A 128 -4.64 -12.38 2.24
C ASP A 128 -5.93 -13.12 2.63
N LEU A 129 -7.12 -12.66 2.25
CA LEU A 129 -8.35 -13.46 2.47
C LEU A 129 -8.34 -14.72 1.63
N VAL A 130 -7.98 -14.62 0.33
CA VAL A 130 -7.85 -15.79 -0.53
C VAL A 130 -6.81 -16.76 0.04
N SER A 131 -5.67 -16.27 0.53
CA SER A 131 -4.65 -17.12 1.15
C SER A 131 -5.18 -17.86 2.38
N ILE A 132 -5.93 -17.17 3.27
CA ILE A 132 -6.55 -17.78 4.45
C ILE A 132 -7.59 -18.84 4.06
N LEU A 133 -8.44 -18.54 3.07
CA LEU A 133 -9.42 -19.50 2.54
C LEU A 133 -8.75 -20.78 2.01
N HIS A 134 -7.57 -20.67 1.40
CA HIS A 134 -6.84 -21.83 0.85
C HIS A 134 -5.94 -22.54 1.87
N THR A 135 -5.84 -22.03 3.10
CA THR A 135 -4.93 -22.57 4.12
C THR A 135 -5.67 -22.98 5.40
N THR A 136 -6.14 -22.02 6.19
CA THR A 136 -6.68 -22.24 7.54
C THR A 136 -8.21 -22.21 7.60
N ARG A 137 -8.89 -21.65 6.58
CA ARG A 137 -10.36 -21.52 6.51
C ARG A 137 -10.98 -22.25 5.31
N LYS A 138 -10.44 -23.43 5.00
CA LYS A 138 -10.83 -24.24 3.83
C LYS A 138 -12.30 -24.66 3.83
N GLU A 139 -12.91 -24.76 5.00
CA GLU A 139 -14.33 -25.09 5.18
C GLU A 139 -15.27 -24.07 4.53
N LEU A 140 -14.82 -22.83 4.31
CA LEU A 140 -15.60 -21.77 3.68
C LEU A 140 -15.52 -21.77 2.16
N LEU A 141 -14.50 -22.40 1.56
CA LEU A 141 -14.23 -22.33 0.11
C LEU A 141 -15.44 -22.71 -0.74
N ALA A 142 -16.20 -23.73 -0.33
CA ALA A 142 -17.36 -24.22 -1.07
C ALA A 142 -18.48 -23.16 -1.22
N GLY A 143 -18.53 -22.18 -0.32
CA GLY A 143 -19.49 -21.08 -0.36
C GLY A 143 -19.04 -19.88 -1.19
N VAL A 144 -17.75 -19.81 -1.57
CA VAL A 144 -17.15 -18.66 -2.25
C VAL A 144 -17.23 -18.84 -3.76
N VAL A 145 -18.00 -17.99 -4.44
CA VAL A 145 -18.17 -18.02 -5.89
C VAL A 145 -17.05 -17.32 -6.65
N GLY A 146 -16.27 -16.46 -5.97
CA GLY A 146 -15.11 -15.82 -6.57
C GLY A 146 -14.51 -14.71 -5.72
N SER A 147 -13.36 -14.21 -6.19
CA SER A 147 -12.66 -13.07 -5.60
C SER A 147 -12.25 -12.05 -6.66
N ASN A 148 -11.75 -10.90 -6.21
CA ASN A 148 -10.95 -10.01 -7.03
C ASN A 148 -9.68 -9.59 -6.28
N GLU A 149 -8.63 -9.26 -7.03
CA GLU A 149 -7.35 -8.81 -6.49
C GLU A 149 -6.87 -7.56 -7.24
N GLU A 150 -6.55 -6.51 -6.49
CA GLU A 150 -6.19 -5.22 -7.07
C GLU A 150 -4.69 -4.92 -7.10
N THR A 151 -3.82 -5.72 -6.46
CA THR A 151 -2.38 -5.47 -6.45
C THR A 151 -1.60 -6.35 -7.41
N THR A 152 -0.47 -5.83 -7.90
CA THR A 152 0.48 -6.61 -8.71
C THR A 152 0.98 -7.83 -7.95
N THR A 153 1.34 -7.68 -6.68
CA THR A 153 1.89 -8.80 -5.91
C THR A 153 0.85 -9.86 -5.60
N GLY A 154 -0.38 -9.46 -5.24
CA GLY A 154 -1.48 -10.40 -5.06
C GLY A 154 -1.76 -11.18 -6.34
N VAL A 155 -1.83 -10.50 -7.51
CA VAL A 155 -2.01 -11.18 -8.80
C VAL A 155 -0.89 -12.17 -9.10
N ILE A 156 0.37 -11.82 -8.82
CA ILE A 156 1.51 -12.74 -9.01
C ILE A 156 1.36 -13.99 -8.13
N ARG A 157 1.00 -13.83 -6.84
CA ARG A 157 0.76 -14.95 -5.91
C ARG A 157 -0.35 -15.86 -6.44
N LEU A 158 -1.46 -15.27 -6.89
CA LEU A 158 -2.63 -16.03 -7.35
C LEU A 158 -2.38 -16.74 -8.68
N ARG A 159 -1.65 -16.13 -9.62
CA ARG A 159 -1.22 -16.79 -10.86
C ARG A 159 -0.27 -17.97 -10.60
N ALA A 160 0.60 -17.86 -9.60
CA ALA A 160 1.43 -18.99 -9.17
C ALA A 160 0.55 -20.13 -8.62
N MET A 161 -0.43 -19.82 -7.76
CA MET A 161 -1.39 -20.81 -7.26
C MET A 161 -2.22 -21.45 -8.38
N GLU A 162 -2.62 -20.69 -9.40
CA GLU A 162 -3.33 -21.20 -10.57
C GLU A 162 -2.45 -22.19 -11.37
N LYS A 163 -1.20 -21.81 -11.65
CA LYS A 163 -0.22 -22.67 -12.34
C LYS A 163 -0.01 -24.00 -11.60
N ASP A 164 0.00 -23.95 -10.27
CA ASP A 164 0.15 -25.12 -9.40
C ASP A 164 -1.18 -25.87 -9.16
N LYS A 165 -2.29 -25.45 -9.79
CA LYS A 165 -3.65 -25.99 -9.60
C LYS A 165 -4.14 -25.95 -8.15
N ALA A 166 -3.53 -25.09 -7.34
CA ALA A 166 -3.84 -24.88 -5.93
C ALA A 166 -5.04 -23.92 -5.75
N LEU A 167 -5.21 -22.95 -6.65
CA LEU A 167 -6.32 -21.99 -6.62
C LEU A 167 -7.67 -22.71 -6.89
N LYS A 168 -8.63 -22.58 -5.97
CA LYS A 168 -9.92 -23.30 -5.98
C LYS A 168 -11.14 -22.44 -6.30
N ILE A 169 -10.96 -21.13 -6.41
CA ILE A 169 -12.00 -20.17 -6.74
C ILE A 169 -11.56 -19.30 -7.91
N PRO A 170 -12.47 -18.80 -8.75
CA PRO A 170 -12.12 -17.84 -9.79
C PRO A 170 -11.71 -16.51 -9.15
N VAL A 171 -10.68 -15.86 -9.69
CA VAL A 171 -10.24 -14.53 -9.25
C VAL A 171 -10.14 -13.58 -10.43
N LEU A 172 -10.77 -12.41 -10.32
CA LEU A 172 -10.62 -11.32 -11.26
C LEU A 172 -9.38 -10.48 -10.90
N ALA A 173 -8.36 -10.49 -11.75
CA ALA A 173 -7.19 -9.63 -11.61
C ALA A 173 -7.52 -8.19 -12.02
N VAL A 174 -8.12 -7.42 -11.12
CA VAL A 174 -8.53 -6.02 -11.36
C VAL A 174 -7.31 -5.14 -11.65
N ASN A 175 -6.16 -5.50 -11.07
CA ASN A 175 -4.90 -4.82 -11.32
C ASN A 175 -4.59 -4.71 -12.81
N ASP A 176 -4.85 -5.76 -13.61
CA ASP A 176 -4.51 -5.83 -15.04
C ASP A 176 -5.33 -4.86 -15.92
N ASN A 177 -6.39 -4.25 -15.38
CA ASN A 177 -7.16 -3.26 -16.12
C ASN A 177 -6.33 -1.98 -16.33
N LEU A 178 -6.27 -1.48 -17.57
CA LEU A 178 -5.58 -0.24 -17.92
C LEU A 178 -6.03 0.95 -17.07
N THR A 179 -7.33 1.07 -16.74
CA THR A 179 -7.80 2.18 -15.90
C THR A 179 -7.32 2.08 -14.45
N LYS A 180 -6.90 0.88 -14.01
CA LYS A 180 -6.26 0.69 -12.71
C LYS A 180 -4.77 0.97 -12.85
N HIS A 181 -4.07 0.22 -13.69
CA HIS A 181 -2.63 0.32 -13.85
C HIS A 181 -2.14 1.72 -14.24
N LEU A 182 -2.82 2.39 -15.16
CA LEU A 182 -2.40 3.72 -15.61
C LEU A 182 -2.74 4.80 -14.58
N PHE A 183 -3.81 4.65 -13.81
CA PHE A 183 -4.25 5.71 -12.91
C PHE A 183 -3.72 5.57 -11.50
N ASP A 184 -3.93 4.41 -10.90
CA ASP A 184 -3.51 4.13 -9.54
C ASP A 184 -1.97 4.09 -9.46
N ASN A 185 -1.35 3.15 -10.17
CA ASN A 185 0.09 2.90 -10.04
C ASN A 185 0.91 4.10 -10.54
N GLN A 186 0.56 4.69 -11.69
CA GLN A 186 1.36 5.79 -12.24
C GLN A 186 0.98 7.15 -11.65
N TYR A 187 -0.31 7.51 -11.58
CA TYR A 187 -0.68 8.84 -11.11
C TYR A 187 -0.83 8.92 -9.59
N GLY A 188 -1.54 7.95 -9.00
CA GLY A 188 -1.82 7.87 -7.56
C GLY A 188 -0.56 7.66 -6.74
N THR A 189 0.12 6.53 -6.92
CA THR A 189 1.32 6.16 -6.15
C THR A 189 2.38 7.25 -6.21
N GLY A 190 2.67 7.79 -7.40
CA GLY A 190 3.68 8.83 -7.55
C GLY A 190 3.37 10.09 -6.72
N GLN A 191 2.09 10.49 -6.62
CA GLN A 191 1.68 11.66 -5.85
C GLN A 191 1.65 11.39 -4.35
N SER A 192 1.03 10.28 -3.93
CA SER A 192 0.88 9.93 -2.52
C SER A 192 2.22 9.61 -1.86
N THR A 193 3.16 9.00 -2.59
CA THR A 193 4.51 8.74 -2.10
C THR A 193 5.24 10.02 -1.73
N LEU A 194 5.20 11.03 -2.61
CA LEU A 194 5.83 12.32 -2.33
C LEU A 194 5.14 13.06 -1.19
N ASP A 195 3.80 13.05 -1.15
CA ASP A 195 3.05 13.62 -0.03
C ASP A 195 3.45 12.95 1.30
N GLY A 196 3.58 11.61 1.30
CA GLY A 196 4.06 10.84 2.44
C GLY A 196 5.46 11.25 2.89
N VAL A 197 6.43 11.31 1.97
CA VAL A 197 7.80 11.75 2.28
C VAL A 197 7.82 13.17 2.83
N ILE A 198 7.11 14.11 2.19
CA ILE A 198 7.07 15.51 2.60
C ILE A 198 6.42 15.65 3.98
N ARG A 199 5.27 15.02 4.23
CA ARG A 199 4.58 15.10 5.53
C ARG A 199 5.36 14.42 6.65
N ALA A 200 6.03 13.31 6.34
CA ALA A 200 6.84 12.59 7.32
C ALA A 200 8.11 13.36 7.68
N THR A 201 8.70 14.12 6.76
CA THR A 201 10.07 14.65 6.95
C THR A 201 10.20 16.17 6.92
N ASN A 202 9.21 16.90 6.38
CA ASN A 202 9.22 18.34 6.12
C ASN A 202 10.42 18.82 5.28
N ILE A 203 11.01 17.95 4.45
CA ILE A 203 12.15 18.32 3.61
C ILE A 203 11.72 19.13 2.38
N LEU A 204 12.58 20.05 1.96
CA LEU A 204 12.52 20.67 0.64
C LEU A 204 13.09 19.71 -0.40
N LEU A 205 12.33 19.32 -1.42
CA LEU A 205 12.80 18.40 -2.48
C LEU A 205 13.66 19.09 -3.56
N ALA A 206 13.43 20.38 -3.80
CA ALA A 206 14.14 21.13 -4.85
C ALA A 206 15.66 21.10 -4.65
N GLY A 207 16.40 20.75 -5.70
CA GLY A 207 17.86 20.64 -5.70
C GLY A 207 18.43 19.41 -4.99
N ARG A 208 17.59 18.52 -4.44
CA ARG A 208 18.05 17.28 -3.79
C ARG A 208 18.20 16.15 -4.79
N ASN A 209 19.14 15.25 -4.52
CA ASN A 209 19.26 13.99 -5.25
C ASN A 209 18.18 13.03 -4.74
N PHE A 210 17.16 12.79 -5.58
CA PHE A 210 16.05 11.90 -5.29
C PHE A 210 16.17 10.63 -6.12
N VAL A 211 16.50 9.52 -5.47
CA VAL A 211 16.71 8.23 -6.12
C VAL A 211 15.43 7.41 -6.10
N VAL A 212 14.97 6.98 -7.27
CA VAL A 212 13.86 6.04 -7.45
C VAL A 212 14.44 4.69 -7.85
N VAL A 213 14.14 3.66 -7.06
CA VAL A 213 14.58 2.29 -7.35
C VAL A 213 13.42 1.48 -7.92
N GLY A 214 13.54 1.11 -9.20
CA GLY A 214 12.48 0.53 -10.02
C GLY A 214 11.81 1.58 -10.91
N TYR A 215 11.68 1.27 -12.21
CA TYR A 215 11.05 2.15 -13.21
C TYR A 215 9.84 1.47 -13.87
N GLY A 216 9.07 0.72 -13.08
CA GLY A 216 7.72 0.27 -13.43
C GLY A 216 6.71 1.43 -13.49
N TRP A 217 5.41 1.13 -13.48
CA TRP A 217 4.37 2.17 -13.51
C TRP A 217 4.47 3.14 -12.32
N CYS A 218 4.68 2.60 -11.10
CA CYS A 218 4.92 3.39 -9.90
C CYS A 218 6.18 4.25 -10.00
N GLY A 219 7.28 3.67 -10.49
CA GLY A 219 8.56 4.36 -10.70
C GLY A 219 8.46 5.54 -11.67
N ARG A 220 7.83 5.35 -12.83
CA ARG A 220 7.54 6.42 -13.80
C ARG A 220 6.73 7.55 -13.15
N GLY A 221 5.71 7.17 -12.39
CA GLY A 221 4.86 8.10 -11.67
C GLY A 221 5.63 8.96 -10.67
N LEU A 222 6.42 8.32 -9.83
CA LEU A 222 7.22 8.94 -8.78
C LEU A 222 8.33 9.82 -9.35
N ALA A 223 9.12 9.31 -10.29
CA ALA A 223 10.23 10.02 -10.90
C ALA A 223 9.77 11.33 -11.55
N LYS A 224 8.69 11.29 -12.34
CA LYS A 224 8.11 12.47 -12.99
C LYS A 224 7.71 13.56 -11.99
N ARG A 225 7.16 13.18 -10.84
CA ARG A 225 6.69 14.15 -9.83
C ARG A 225 7.83 14.68 -8.98
N ALA A 226 8.80 13.83 -8.62
CA ALA A 226 9.99 14.26 -7.90
C ALA A 226 10.74 15.31 -8.72
N SER A 227 10.95 15.04 -10.02
CA SER A 227 11.52 16.01 -10.96
C SER A 227 10.66 17.25 -11.13
N GLY A 228 9.33 17.10 -11.19
CA GLY A 228 8.40 18.23 -11.24
C GLY A 228 8.46 19.15 -10.01
N MET A 229 8.90 18.62 -8.85
CA MET A 229 9.17 19.40 -7.63
C MET A 229 10.61 19.93 -7.55
N GLY A 230 11.37 19.86 -8.65
CA GLY A 230 12.72 20.40 -8.78
C GLY A 230 13.82 19.51 -8.22
N ALA A 231 13.55 18.24 -7.92
CA ALA A 231 14.58 17.31 -7.47
C ALA A 231 15.44 16.82 -8.63
N HIS A 232 16.73 16.59 -8.37
CA HIS A 232 17.63 15.87 -9.27
C HIS A 232 17.29 14.37 -9.20
N THR A 233 16.41 13.95 -10.10
CA THR A 233 15.85 12.60 -10.07
C THR A 233 16.79 11.60 -10.74
N ILE A 234 17.12 10.54 -10.01
CA ILE A 234 17.99 9.45 -10.44
C ILE A 234 17.18 8.15 -10.41
N VAL A 235 17.27 7.35 -11.46
CA VAL A 235 16.58 6.05 -11.55
C VAL A 235 17.60 4.91 -11.46
N CYS A 236 17.28 3.89 -10.67
CA CYS A 236 18.01 2.63 -10.62
C CYS A 236 17.10 1.52 -11.17
N GLU A 237 17.53 0.83 -12.23
CA GLU A 237 16.78 -0.26 -12.86
C GLU A 237 17.70 -1.42 -13.25
N VAL A 238 17.14 -2.63 -13.16
CA VAL A 238 17.74 -3.89 -13.61
C VAL A 238 17.26 -4.26 -15.02
N ASP A 239 16.07 -3.82 -15.42
CA ASP A 239 15.53 -4.03 -16.75
C ASP A 239 16.13 -3.00 -17.73
N PRO A 240 16.92 -3.41 -18.74
CA PRO A 240 17.62 -2.48 -19.63
C PRO A 240 16.67 -1.66 -20.49
N ILE A 241 15.46 -2.17 -20.80
CA ILE A 241 14.47 -1.45 -21.60
C ILE A 241 13.89 -0.31 -20.77
N LYS A 242 13.51 -0.58 -19.52
CA LYS A 242 12.99 0.46 -18.61
C LYS A 242 14.07 1.46 -18.21
N ALA A 243 15.32 1.02 -18.06
CA ALA A 243 16.46 1.89 -17.86
C ALA A 243 16.66 2.84 -19.06
N LEU A 244 16.60 2.32 -20.28
CA LEU A 244 16.68 3.14 -21.50
C LEU A 244 15.54 4.16 -21.56
N GLU A 245 14.31 3.73 -21.27
CA GLU A 245 13.14 4.62 -21.20
C GLU A 245 13.31 5.73 -20.16
N ALA A 246 13.77 5.40 -18.94
CA ALA A 246 14.03 6.40 -17.90
C ALA A 246 15.05 7.45 -18.37
N ASN A 247 16.08 7.03 -19.11
CA ASN A 247 17.04 7.93 -19.69
C ASN A 247 16.43 8.81 -20.80
N MET A 248 15.54 8.26 -21.64
CA MET A 248 14.81 9.02 -22.66
C MET A 248 13.82 10.02 -22.06
N ASP A 249 13.26 9.71 -20.89
CA ASP A 249 12.41 10.61 -20.09
C ASP A 249 13.21 11.73 -19.39
N GLY A 250 14.54 11.73 -19.52
CA GLY A 250 15.43 12.77 -18.99
C GLY A 250 15.96 12.51 -17.58
N PHE A 251 15.79 11.31 -17.04
CA PHE A 251 16.33 10.93 -15.73
C PHE A 251 17.74 10.36 -15.86
N ARG A 252 18.60 10.67 -14.89
CA ARG A 252 19.92 10.03 -14.81
C ARG A 252 19.74 8.59 -14.35
N VAL A 253 20.31 7.64 -15.08
CA VAL A 253 20.27 6.22 -14.72
C VAL A 253 21.64 5.75 -14.22
N MET A 254 21.68 5.05 -13.09
CA MET A 254 22.93 4.51 -12.53
C MET A 254 22.68 3.32 -11.60
N PRO A 255 23.73 2.53 -11.28
CA PRO A 255 23.65 1.50 -10.24
C PRO A 255 23.32 2.08 -8.87
N LEU A 256 22.48 1.37 -8.10
CA LEU A 256 22.09 1.81 -6.75
C LEU A 256 23.29 1.97 -5.80
N MET A 257 24.31 1.11 -5.94
CA MET A 257 25.56 1.19 -5.17
C MET A 257 26.28 2.54 -5.32
N GLU A 258 26.12 3.21 -6.45
CA GLU A 258 26.67 4.55 -6.70
C GLU A 258 25.67 5.63 -6.25
N ALA A 259 24.41 5.49 -6.65
CA ALA A 259 23.35 6.46 -6.35
C ALA A 259 23.20 6.73 -4.85
N ILE A 260 23.23 5.68 -4.03
CA ILE A 260 23.00 5.79 -2.58
C ILE A 260 24.10 6.58 -1.86
N THR A 261 25.28 6.74 -2.47
CA THR A 261 26.40 7.51 -1.91
C THR A 261 26.18 9.03 -2.02
N ILE A 262 25.32 9.46 -2.95
CA ILE A 262 25.01 10.88 -3.21
C ILE A 262 23.54 11.24 -2.91
N ALA A 263 22.69 10.25 -2.67
CA ALA A 263 21.26 10.41 -2.45
C ALA A 263 20.92 11.20 -1.18
N ASP A 264 19.98 12.12 -1.29
CA ASP A 264 19.32 12.74 -0.13
C ASP A 264 18.07 11.96 0.27
N VAL A 265 17.35 11.43 -0.73
CA VAL A 265 16.16 10.59 -0.56
C VAL A 265 16.27 9.40 -1.51
N VAL A 266 15.96 8.20 -1.02
CA VAL A 266 15.83 6.99 -1.83
C VAL A 266 14.46 6.38 -1.59
N VAL A 267 13.73 6.10 -2.67
CA VAL A 267 12.43 5.43 -2.59
C VAL A 267 12.43 4.17 -3.45
N THR A 268 12.08 3.04 -2.83
CA THR A 268 11.92 1.74 -3.50
C THR A 268 10.48 1.53 -3.95
N VAL A 269 10.30 1.09 -5.20
CA VAL A 269 9.00 0.84 -5.85
C VAL A 269 9.10 -0.35 -6.82
N THR A 270 9.81 -1.41 -6.42
CA THR A 270 10.17 -2.53 -7.29
C THR A 270 9.20 -3.71 -7.23
N GLY A 271 8.59 -3.92 -6.07
CA GLY A 271 7.87 -5.15 -5.73
C GLY A 271 8.79 -6.31 -5.30
N ASP A 272 10.11 -6.10 -5.18
CA ASP A 272 11.11 -7.14 -4.89
C ASP A 272 11.67 -7.04 -3.46
N LYS A 273 12.34 -8.08 -2.99
CA LYS A 273 12.84 -8.20 -1.62
C LYS A 273 14.30 -7.77 -1.52
N HIS A 274 14.62 -7.03 -0.46
CA HIS A 274 15.98 -6.60 -0.12
C HIS A 274 16.69 -5.82 -1.24
N VAL A 275 15.93 -5.02 -1.98
CA VAL A 275 16.46 -4.09 -2.98
C VAL A 275 17.49 -3.15 -2.36
N ILE A 276 17.23 -2.66 -1.14
CA ILE A 276 18.24 -2.00 -0.31
C ILE A 276 18.67 -2.96 0.80
N ASP A 277 19.79 -3.66 0.56
CA ASP A 277 20.43 -4.56 1.53
C ASP A 277 21.70 -4.00 2.21
N GLU A 278 22.32 -4.79 3.09
CA GLU A 278 23.51 -4.49 3.92
C GLU A 278 24.64 -3.80 3.16
N ALA A 279 24.94 -4.21 1.92
CA ALA A 279 26.00 -3.61 1.11
C ALA A 279 25.72 -2.12 0.81
N HIS A 280 24.48 -1.81 0.43
CA HIS A 280 24.04 -0.43 0.15
C HIS A 280 24.03 0.40 1.44
N LEU A 281 23.50 -0.16 2.53
CA LEU A 281 23.42 0.51 3.83
C LEU A 281 24.80 0.92 4.35
N LYS A 282 25.86 0.12 4.10
CA LYS A 282 27.24 0.44 4.49
C LYS A 282 27.82 1.63 3.73
N VAL A 283 27.47 1.82 2.46
CA VAL A 283 28.01 2.92 1.63
C VAL A 283 27.08 4.13 1.53
N ALA A 284 25.85 4.02 2.02
CA ALA A 284 24.85 5.09 1.99
C ALA A 284 25.37 6.43 2.56
N LYS A 285 24.98 7.54 1.91
CA LYS A 285 25.29 8.91 2.35
C LYS A 285 24.81 9.14 3.78
N ASP A 286 25.60 9.89 4.55
CA ASP A 286 25.17 10.38 5.86
C ASP A 286 23.95 11.31 5.70
N GLY A 287 22.90 11.02 6.46
CA GLY A 287 21.64 11.75 6.46
C GLY A 287 20.66 11.39 5.34
N VAL A 288 20.90 10.30 4.59
CA VAL A 288 19.95 9.82 3.58
C VAL A 288 18.62 9.41 4.23
N ILE A 289 17.51 9.72 3.56
CA ILE A 289 16.17 9.26 3.91
C ILE A 289 15.81 8.09 3.01
N LEU A 290 15.44 6.95 3.59
CA LEU A 290 14.99 5.75 2.90
C LEU A 290 13.48 5.57 3.10
N ALA A 291 12.74 5.42 2.01
CA ALA A 291 11.32 5.12 2.04
C ALA A 291 10.97 3.98 1.10
N ASN A 292 9.87 3.28 1.39
CA ASN A 292 9.32 2.25 0.51
C ASN A 292 7.89 2.64 0.13
N SER A 293 7.56 2.55 -1.15
CA SER A 293 6.18 2.61 -1.65
C SER A 293 5.85 1.44 -2.59
N GLY A 294 6.69 0.40 -2.62
CA GLY A 294 6.38 -0.85 -3.30
C GLY A 294 5.77 -1.87 -2.34
N HIS A 295 6.27 -3.10 -2.33
CA HIS A 295 5.62 -4.21 -1.64
C HIS A 295 5.94 -4.24 -0.12
N PHE A 296 4.89 -4.09 0.69
CA PHE A 296 4.93 -4.15 2.17
C PHE A 296 6.13 -3.41 2.79
N ASP A 297 6.95 -4.10 3.56
CA ASP A 297 8.11 -3.55 4.25
C ASP A 297 9.41 -4.29 3.95
N VAL A 298 9.43 -5.07 2.87
CA VAL A 298 10.50 -6.03 2.54
C VAL A 298 11.52 -5.52 1.52
N GLU A 299 11.23 -4.45 0.79
CA GLU A 299 12.16 -3.90 -0.20
C GLU A 299 13.43 -3.32 0.45
N ILE A 300 13.29 -2.78 1.66
CA ILE A 300 14.40 -2.30 2.49
C ILE A 300 14.66 -3.35 3.57
N ASN A 301 15.88 -3.88 3.66
CA ASN A 301 16.23 -4.88 4.67
C ASN A 301 16.36 -4.24 6.07
N LYS A 302 15.22 -4.06 6.76
CA LYS A 302 15.16 -3.49 8.11
C LYS A 302 15.90 -4.34 9.15
N VAL A 303 16.02 -5.66 8.93
CA VAL A 303 16.76 -6.57 9.83
C VAL A 303 18.25 -6.26 9.75
N ALA A 304 18.81 -6.14 8.55
CA ALA A 304 20.19 -5.71 8.34
C ALA A 304 20.41 -4.29 8.89
N LEU A 305 19.50 -3.36 8.62
CA LEU A 305 19.59 -1.99 9.12
C LEU A 305 19.67 -1.94 10.66
N LYS A 306 18.81 -2.67 11.36
CA LYS A 306 18.84 -2.78 12.83
C LYS A 306 20.14 -3.42 13.33
N LYS A 307 20.62 -4.48 12.66
CA LYS A 307 21.87 -5.17 13.03
C LYS A 307 23.11 -4.27 12.88
N LEU A 308 23.15 -3.43 11.85
CA LEU A 308 24.26 -2.49 11.61
C LEU A 308 24.20 -1.24 12.51
N SER A 309 23.03 -0.96 13.08
CA SER A 309 22.79 0.23 13.88
C SER A 309 23.28 0.05 15.31
N LYS A 310 23.94 1.07 15.83
CA LYS A 310 24.36 1.17 17.23
C LYS A 310 23.25 1.71 18.12
N SER A 311 22.37 2.54 17.56
CA SER A 311 21.19 3.06 18.24
C SER A 311 20.09 3.38 17.24
N VAL A 312 18.86 3.31 17.70
CA VAL A 312 17.64 3.68 16.97
C VAL A 312 16.83 4.60 17.86
N ARG A 313 16.32 5.70 17.30
CA ARG A 313 15.38 6.57 18.01
C ARG A 313 14.28 7.06 17.08
N THR A 314 13.07 7.16 17.58
CA THR A 314 11.98 7.85 16.86
C THR A 314 12.21 9.35 16.94
N VAL A 315 12.40 10.00 15.79
CA VAL A 315 12.59 11.45 15.72
C VAL A 315 11.23 12.17 15.70
N ARG A 316 10.28 11.57 14.98
CA ARG A 316 8.89 12.04 14.85
C ARG A 316 8.02 10.87 14.41
N PRO A 317 6.68 10.98 14.47
CA PRO A 317 5.80 9.95 13.92
C PRO A 317 6.22 9.61 12.48
N PHE A 318 6.38 8.31 12.21
CA PHE A 318 6.81 7.74 10.91
C PHE A 318 8.27 7.97 10.50
N VAL A 319 9.13 8.51 11.37
CA VAL A 319 10.58 8.67 11.08
C VAL A 319 11.42 8.15 12.23
N GLU A 320 12.28 7.19 11.93
CA GLU A 320 13.27 6.62 12.84
C GLU A 320 14.67 7.03 12.38
N GLU A 321 15.54 7.42 13.30
CA GLU A 321 16.96 7.67 13.01
C GLU A 321 17.78 6.46 13.45
N PHE A 322 18.52 5.90 12.51
CA PHE A 322 19.44 4.79 12.70
C PHE A 322 20.89 5.31 12.68
N THR A 323 21.62 5.14 13.78
CA THR A 323 23.03 5.54 13.85
C THR A 323 23.94 4.35 13.56
N LEU A 324 24.70 4.40 12.47
CA LEU A 324 25.60 3.34 12.01
C LEU A 324 27.07 3.78 12.16
N ALA A 325 27.98 2.80 12.21
CA ALA A 325 29.41 3.07 12.03
C ALA A 325 29.66 3.60 10.61
N ASN A 326 30.52 4.60 10.48
CA ASN A 326 30.85 5.20 9.20
C ASN A 326 32.28 4.81 8.79
N SER A 327 32.44 4.42 7.53
CA SER A 327 33.73 4.10 6.93
C SER A 327 34.47 5.35 6.42
N SER A 328 33.83 6.51 6.41
CA SER A 328 34.41 7.79 5.98
C SER A 328 35.34 8.40 7.02
N SER A 329 36.41 9.06 6.56
CA SER A 329 37.42 9.72 7.42
C SER A 329 36.89 10.96 8.17
N LYS A 330 35.76 11.53 7.75
CA LYS A 330 35.23 12.81 8.28
C LYS A 330 34.36 12.67 9.53
N SER A 331 33.77 11.49 9.76
CA SER A 331 32.94 11.22 10.94
C SER A 331 32.97 9.74 11.27
N LYS A 332 33.06 9.39 12.56
CA LYS A 332 33.03 7.99 13.02
C LYS A 332 31.66 7.31 12.85
N PHE A 333 30.61 8.10 12.66
CA PHE A 333 29.23 7.64 12.58
C PHE A 333 28.49 8.32 11.43
N LYS A 334 27.46 7.65 10.94
CA LYS A 334 26.51 8.19 9.98
C LYS A 334 25.10 7.86 10.40
N LYS A 335 24.16 8.65 9.91
CA LYS A 335 22.74 8.54 10.18
C LYS A 335 22.01 8.14 8.92
N ILE A 336 21.04 7.26 9.08
CA ILE A 336 20.06 6.90 8.05
C ILE A 336 18.68 7.14 8.66
N TYR A 337 17.79 7.73 7.88
CA TYR A 337 16.42 8.05 8.26
C TYR A 337 15.43 7.19 7.49
#